data_AF-A0A3B9BYE4-F1
#
_entry.id   AF-A0A3B9BYE4-F1
#
_cell.length_a   1.000
_cell.length_b   1.000
_cell.length_c   1.000
_cell.angle_alpha   90.00
_cell.angle_beta   90.00
_cell.angle_gamma   90.00
#
_symmetry.space_group_name_H-M   'P 1'
#
loop_
_entity.id
_entity.type
_entity.pdbx_description
1 polymer ?
#
loop_
_entity_poly.entity_id
_entity_poly.type
_entity_poly.pdbx_seq_one_letter_code
_entity_poly.pdbx_strand_id
1 'polypeptide(L)'
;DTLEYARLAVTHASPDAPGVDLLVDGNKVNTAALGFPSSTAYLDVLSGTRNIKVNVSGTSTTVINADVPFTTGKNYSLFAVDSVSKLSTVLIEDDLTAPA
;
A
#
# COMPACT_ATOMS: atom_id res chain seq x y z
N ASP A 1 -21.55 9.14 -13.71
CA ASP A 1 -20.76 8.51 -12.65
C ASP A 1 -19.72 9.48 -12.15
N THR A 2 -19.84 9.90 -10.89
CA THR A 2 -18.76 10.59 -10.18
C THR A 2 -17.82 9.54 -9.62
N LEU A 3 -16.57 9.54 -10.07
CA LEU A 3 -15.55 8.68 -9.48
C LEU A 3 -15.27 9.15 -8.05
N GLU A 4 -15.52 8.27 -7.09
CA GLU A 4 -15.26 8.51 -5.68
C GLU A 4 -13.94 7.86 -5.27
N TYR A 5 -13.09 8.59 -4.54
CA TYR A 5 -11.74 8.16 -4.19
C TYR A 5 -11.53 8.03 -2.68
N ALA A 6 -10.60 7.17 -2.31
CA ALA A 6 -9.91 7.13 -1.03
C ALA A 6 -8.40 7.36 -1.27
N ARG A 7 -7.63 7.48 -0.19
CA ARG A 7 -6.18 7.68 -0.27
C ARG A 7 -5.44 6.56 0.44
N LEU A 8 -4.39 6.03 -0.19
CA LEU A 8 -3.56 4.95 0.35
C LEU A 8 -2.08 5.37 0.35
N ALA A 9 -1.43 5.33 1.50
CA ALA A 9 0.02 5.36 1.63
C ALA A 9 0.55 3.95 1.91
N VAL A 10 1.67 3.58 1.32
CA VAL A 10 2.31 2.30 1.56
C VAL A 10 3.73 2.51 2.06
N THR A 11 4.06 1.84 3.15
CA THR A 11 5.39 1.89 3.79
C THR A 11 6.04 0.52 3.74
N HIS A 12 7.27 0.47 3.22
CA HIS A 12 8.10 -0.73 3.31
C HIS A 12 8.84 -0.74 4.64
N ALA A 13 8.33 -1.49 5.61
CA ALA A 13 8.84 -1.57 6.97
C ALA A 13 9.51 -2.94 7.28
N SER A 14 9.93 -3.68 6.25
CA SER A 14 10.69 -4.93 6.38
C SER A 14 12.20 -4.70 6.10
N PRO A 15 13.08 -4.78 7.12
CA PRO A 15 14.48 -4.34 7.02
C PRO A 15 15.38 -5.24 6.17
N ASP A 16 15.05 -6.51 6.01
CA ASP A 16 15.82 -7.52 5.29
C ASP A 16 15.17 -7.92 3.95
N ALA A 17 14.02 -7.34 3.61
CA ALA A 17 13.35 -7.57 2.34
C ALA A 17 13.91 -6.66 1.23
N PRO A 18 14.01 -7.16 -0.02
CA PRO A 18 14.35 -6.33 -1.17
C PRO A 18 13.34 -5.18 -1.36
N GLY A 19 13.69 -4.23 -2.25
CA GLY A 19 12.74 -3.21 -2.67
C GLY A 19 11.48 -3.83 -3.29
N VAL A 20 10.34 -3.17 -3.11
CA VAL A 20 9.04 -3.69 -3.53
C VAL A 20 8.34 -2.81 -4.56
N ASP A 21 7.50 -3.43 -5.37
CA ASP A 21 6.58 -2.78 -6.29
C ASP A 21 5.15 -2.86 -5.72
N LEU A 22 4.46 -1.73 -5.73
CA LEU A 22 3.07 -1.63 -5.29
C LEU A 22 2.14 -1.71 -6.50
N LEU A 23 1.12 -2.55 -6.41
CA LEU A 23 0.11 -2.72 -7.43
C LEU A 23 -1.28 -2.49 -6.83
N VAL A 24 -2.12 -1.76 -7.56
CA VAL A 24 -3.54 -1.55 -7.26
C VAL A 24 -4.34 -2.09 -8.44
N ASP A 25 -5.25 -3.03 -8.16
CA ASP A 25 -6.04 -3.74 -9.16
C ASP A 25 -5.18 -4.33 -10.30
N GLY A 26 -3.98 -4.81 -9.93
CA GLY A 26 -3.00 -5.40 -10.87
C GLY A 26 -2.13 -4.39 -11.62
N ASN A 27 -2.31 -3.08 -11.45
CA ASN A 27 -1.49 -2.06 -12.09
C ASN A 27 -0.42 -1.54 -11.14
N LYS A 28 0.85 -1.51 -11.57
CA LYS A 28 1.95 -0.93 -10.78
C LYS A 28 1.76 0.58 -10.64
N VAL A 29 1.81 1.08 -9.41
CA VAL A 29 1.55 2.50 -9.11
C VAL A 29 2.78 3.27 -8.63
N ASN A 30 3.85 2.59 -8.21
CA ASN A 30 5.11 3.23 -7.83
C ASN A 30 6.05 3.37 -9.03
N THR A 31 6.70 4.54 -9.17
CA THR A 31 7.65 4.82 -10.25
C THR A 31 9.03 4.20 -10.02
N ALA A 32 9.43 4.04 -8.76
CA ALA A 32 10.66 3.39 -8.35
C ALA A 32 10.38 2.37 -7.22
N ALA A 33 11.19 1.32 -7.15
CA ALA A 33 11.10 0.30 -6.11
C ALA A 33 11.15 0.93 -4.72
N LEU A 34 10.20 0.58 -3.85
CA LEU A 34 10.14 1.09 -2.49
C LEU A 34 11.08 0.25 -1.61
N GLY A 35 12.23 0.82 -1.24
CA GLY A 35 13.20 0.18 -0.34
C GLY A 35 12.93 0.52 1.12
N PHE A 36 13.34 -0.33 2.06
CA PHE A 36 13.20 -0.05 3.49
C PHE A 36 14.03 1.18 3.91
N PRO A 37 13.54 2.08 4.79
CA PRO A 37 12.20 2.15 5.38
C PRO A 37 11.29 3.18 4.67
N SER A 38 11.32 3.24 3.34
CA SER A 38 10.66 4.30 2.57
C SER A 38 9.15 4.09 2.49
N SER A 39 8.43 5.21 2.33
CA SER A 39 6.99 5.25 2.10
C SER A 39 6.66 5.97 0.80
N THR A 40 5.52 5.63 0.21
CA THR A 40 4.91 6.43 -0.84
C THR A 40 4.27 7.69 -0.25
N ALA A 41 4.02 8.70 -1.08
CA ALA A 41 2.97 9.66 -0.78
C ALA A 41 1.59 8.97 -0.77
N TYR A 42 0.56 9.65 -0.30
CA TYR A 42 -0.82 9.18 -0.48
C TYR A 42 -1.15 9.13 -1.97
N LEU A 43 -1.52 7.94 -2.42
CA LEU A 43 -1.98 7.66 -3.77
C LEU A 43 -3.51 7.67 -3.77
N ASP A 44 -4.11 8.31 -4.77
CA ASP A 44 -5.55 8.22 -4.98
C ASP A 44 -5.90 6.81 -5.48
N VAL A 45 -6.80 6.16 -4.76
CA VAL A 45 -7.36 4.86 -5.13
C VAL A 45 -8.86 5.02 -5.24
N LEU A 46 -9.47 4.38 -6.23
CA LEU A 46 -10.93 4.42 -6.33
C LEU A 46 -11.53 3.71 -5.10
N SER A 47 -12.61 4.28 -4.57
CA SER A 47 -13.40 3.66 -3.50
C SER A 47 -13.99 2.31 -3.91
N GLY A 48 -14.46 1.57 -2.90
CA GLY A 48 -14.88 0.17 -3.01
C GLY A 48 -13.76 -0.81 -2.70
N THR A 49 -14.03 -2.09 -2.91
CA THR A 49 -13.02 -3.14 -2.71
C THR A 49 -11.96 -3.07 -3.80
N ARG A 50 -10.70 -2.89 -3.40
CA ARG A 50 -9.54 -2.87 -4.30
C ARG A 50 -8.57 -3.96 -3.95
N ASN A 51 -7.98 -4.56 -4.97
CA ASN A 51 -6.94 -5.56 -4.77
C ASN A 51 -5.59 -4.83 -4.63
N ILE A 52 -5.01 -4.88 -3.44
CA ILE A 52 -3.70 -4.32 -3.15
C ILE A 52 -2.68 -5.45 -3.15
N LYS A 53 -1.67 -5.33 -4.01
CA LYS A 53 -0.57 -6.28 -4.10
C LYS A 53 0.76 -5.58 -3.89
N VAL A 54 1.66 -6.26 -3.20
CA VAL A 54 3.06 -5.87 -3.11
C VAL A 54 3.90 -7.00 -3.65
N ASN A 55 4.70 -6.71 -4.66
CA ASN A 55 5.61 -7.66 -5.30
C ASN A 55 7.05 -7.33 -4.94
N VAL A 56 7.92 -8.34 -4.88
CA VAL A 56 9.36 -8.10 -4.90
C VAL A 56 9.73 -7.43 -6.23
N SER A 57 10.42 -6.29 -6.17
CA SER A 57 10.63 -5.44 -7.34
C SER A 57 11.36 -6.17 -8.46
N GLY A 58 10.90 -5.95 -9.70
CA GLY A 58 11.44 -6.62 -10.89
C GLY A 58 11.04 -8.09 -11.02
N THR A 59 10.14 -8.60 -10.17
CA THR A 59 9.64 -9.99 -10.22
C THR A 59 8.11 -10.03 -10.16
N SER A 60 7.56 -11.23 -10.37
CA SER A 60 6.13 -11.51 -10.14
C SER A 60 5.86 -12.13 -8.75
N THR A 61 6.84 -12.14 -7.86
CA THR A 61 6.70 -12.71 -6.52
C THR A 61 5.89 -11.77 -5.65
N THR A 62 4.61 -12.10 -5.44
CA THR A 62 3.72 -11.36 -4.56
C THR A 62 3.94 -11.75 -3.11
N VAL A 63 4.28 -10.76 -2.28
CA VAL A 63 4.48 -10.93 -0.83
C VAL A 63 3.27 -10.46 -0.03
N ILE A 64 2.46 -9.57 -0.60
CA ILE A 64 1.20 -9.10 -0.03
C ILE A 64 0.14 -9.18 -1.10
N ASN A 65 -1.02 -9.75 -0.77
CA ASN A 65 -2.20 -9.76 -1.64
C ASN A 65 -3.45 -9.66 -0.76
N ALA A 66 -4.10 -8.51 -0.76
CA ALA A 66 -5.26 -8.26 0.08
C ALA A 66 -6.33 -7.49 -0.68
N ASP A 67 -7.58 -7.90 -0.50
CA ASP A 67 -8.75 -7.15 -0.95
C ASP A 67 -9.19 -6.21 0.18
N VAL A 68 -9.04 -4.91 -0.06
CA VAL A 68 -9.24 -3.87 0.95
C VAL A 68 -10.47 -3.05 0.59
N PRO A 69 -11.47 -2.93 1.50
CA PRO A 69 -12.63 -2.07 1.27
C PRO A 69 -12.27 -0.61 1.56
N PHE A 70 -12.10 0.19 0.51
CA PHE A 70 -11.84 1.62 0.64
C PHE A 70 -13.13 2.43 0.70
N THR A 71 -13.35 3.14 1.80
CA THR A 71 -14.46 4.11 1.91
C THR A 71 -14.08 5.47 1.33
N THR A 72 -14.99 6.08 0.57
CA THR A 72 -14.83 7.42 -0.02
C THR A 72 -14.39 8.46 1.01
N GLY A 73 -13.38 9.26 0.66
CA GLY A 73 -12.84 10.35 1.48
C GLY A 73 -11.96 9.92 2.64
N LYS A 74 -11.78 8.61 2.87
CA LYS A 74 -10.90 8.08 3.93
C LYS A 74 -9.46 7.94 3.45
N ASN A 75 -8.55 7.92 4.43
CA ASN A 75 -7.11 7.78 4.23
C ASN A 75 -6.66 6.51 4.94
N TYR A 76 -5.72 5.79 4.34
CA TYR A 76 -5.22 4.55 4.88
C TYR A 76 -3.71 4.46 4.73
N SER A 77 -3.07 3.81 5.70
CA SER A 77 -1.66 3.46 5.68
C SER A 77 -1.51 1.95 5.74
N LEU A 78 -0.81 1.39 4.76
CA LEU A 78 -0.44 -0.02 4.72
C LEU A 78 1.05 -0.17 4.97
N PHE A 79 1.41 -0.97 5.97
CA PHE A 79 2.78 -1.27 6.33
C PHE A 79 3.09 -2.73 5.98
N ALA A 80 4.13 -2.94 5.18
CA ALA A 80 4.74 -4.24 5.00
C ALA A 80 5.79 -4.45 6.09
N VAL A 81 5.51 -5.29 7.08
CA VAL A 81 6.32 -5.44 8.30
C VAL A 81 6.94 -6.84 8.40
N ASP A 82 7.75 -7.04 9.44
CA ASP A 82 8.50 -8.27 9.75
C ASP A 82 9.64 -8.59 8.78
N SER A 83 10.32 -9.72 9.00
CA SER A 83 11.40 -10.18 8.14
C SER A 83 10.89 -10.69 6.78
N VAL A 84 11.72 -10.71 5.73
CA VAL A 84 11.36 -11.23 4.41
C VAL A 84 10.77 -12.66 4.45
N SER A 85 11.21 -13.49 5.39
CA SER A 85 10.73 -14.86 5.60
C SER A 85 9.39 -14.97 6.31
N LYS A 86 8.91 -13.89 6.92
CA LYS A 86 7.69 -13.81 7.74
C LYS A 86 6.88 -12.55 7.42
N LEU A 87 6.96 -12.08 6.18
CA LEU A 87 6.39 -10.80 5.80
C LEU A 87 4.90 -10.75 6.19
N SER A 88 4.49 -9.68 6.84
CA SER A 88 3.12 -9.46 7.29
C SER A 88 2.67 -8.07 6.91
N THR A 89 1.36 -7.82 7.04
CA THR A 89 0.78 -6.51 6.78
C THR A 89 -0.01 -5.95 7.94
N VAL A 90 0.08 -4.63 8.07
CA VAL A 90 -0.77 -3.85 8.96
C VAL A 90 -1.43 -2.77 8.12
N LEU A 91 -2.75 -2.76 8.09
CA LEU A 91 -3.55 -1.72 7.46
C LEU A 91 -4.24 -0.91 8.56
N ILE A 92 -4.13 0.41 8.47
CA ILE A 92 -4.69 1.35 9.44
C ILE A 92 -5.46 2.43 8.69
N GLU A 93 -6.62 2.84 9.19
CA GLU A 93 -7.31 4.06 8.75
C GLU A 93 -6.67 5.27 9.46
N ASP A 94 -6.25 6.27 8.69
CA ASP A 94 -5.62 7.47 9.22
C ASP A 94 -6.65 8.58 9.46
N ASP A 95 -6.64 9.11 10.69
CA ASP A 95 -7.29 10.36 11.04
C ASP A 95 -6.31 11.52 10.80
N LEU A 96 -6.53 12.26 9.71
CA LEU A 96 -5.73 13.43 9.33
C LEU A 96 -6.42 14.74 9.73
N THR A 97 -7.34 14.72 10.69
CA THR A 97 -7.92 15.96 11.23
C THR A 97 -6.83 16.79 11.90
N ALA A 98 -6.90 18.12 11.67
CA ALA A 98 -5.93 19.03 12.27
C ALA A 98 -6.05 19.00 13.80
N PRO A 99 -4.92 19.03 14.54
CA PRO A 99 -4.96 19.20 15.99
C PRO A 99 -5.76 20.46 16.36
N ALA A 100 -6.52 20.36 17.45
CA ALA A 100 -7.32 21.46 17.99
C ALA A 100 -6.46 22.57 18.63
#